data_AF-A0AAU9W0D8-F1
#
_entry.id   AF-A0AAU9W0D8-F1
#
_cell.length_a   1.000
_cell.length_b   1.000
_cell.length_c   1.000
_cell.angle_alpha   90.00
_cell.angle_beta   90.00
_cell.angle_gamma   90.00
#
_symmetry.space_group_name_H-M   'P 1'
#
loop_
_entity.id
_entity.type
_entity.pdbx_description
1 polymer ?
#
loop_
_entity_poly.entity_id
_entity_poly.type
_entity_poly.pdbx_seq_one_letter_code
_entity_poly.pdbx_strand_id
1 'polypeptide(L)'
;MKFKRDDKGELVFQPEEWKTAKTIKSFFSRYSAKLKQQGVSTPKDMGDSQPEVEEEMADDMEALEFETAMQNLRQAVYNDLKIPEHPIEVNQFNICKLIQEGKLKTLKLQDLKAICTTIGLTTEGSQARKKSFVEPLK
;
A
#
# COMPACT_ATOMS: atom_id res chain seq x y z
N MET A 1 -7.71 -10.88 15.45
CA MET A 1 -7.51 -11.69 16.67
C MET A 1 -6.32 -12.60 16.43
N LYS A 2 -5.21 -12.45 17.17
CA LYS A 2 -4.06 -13.36 17.06
C LYS A 2 -4.33 -14.57 17.95
N PHE A 3 -4.30 -15.78 17.40
CA PHE A 3 -4.54 -17.00 18.16
C PHE A 3 -3.27 -17.41 18.92
N LYS A 4 -3.38 -17.61 20.24
CA LYS A 4 -2.26 -18.06 21.06
C LYS A 4 -2.03 -19.55 20.83
N ARG A 5 -0.79 -19.90 20.49
CA ARG A 5 -0.35 -21.29 20.30
C ARG A 5 0.65 -21.66 21.40
N ASP A 6 0.67 -22.93 21.78
CA ASP A 6 1.62 -23.47 22.73
C ASP A 6 3.01 -23.72 22.09
N ASP A 7 3.96 -24.21 22.88
CA ASP A 7 5.32 -24.52 22.43
C ASP A 7 5.37 -25.66 21.38
N LYS A 8 4.25 -26.37 21.18
CA LYS A 8 4.08 -27.42 20.17
C LYS A 8 3.36 -26.92 18.92
N GLY A 9 2.93 -25.66 18.91
CA GLY A 9 2.25 -25.02 17.78
C GLY A 9 0.73 -25.24 17.73
N GLU A 10 0.16 -25.87 18.76
CA GLU A 10 -1.27 -26.15 18.89
C GLU A 10 -2.01 -24.98 19.53
N LEU A 11 -3.30 -24.84 19.23
CA LEU A 11 -4.12 -23.79 19.82
C LEU A 11 -4.30 -24.03 21.32
N VAL A 12 -3.99 -23.01 22.13
CA VAL A 12 -4.14 -23.09 23.59
C VAL A 12 -5.61 -23.18 24.01
N PHE A 13 -6.51 -22.66 23.17
CA PHE A 13 -7.95 -22.67 23.40
C PHE A 13 -8.70 -23.14 22.17
N GLN A 14 -9.68 -23.99 22.35
CA GLN A 14 -10.57 -24.43 21.28
C GLN A 14 -11.56 -23.31 20.90
N PRO A 15 -12.05 -23.27 19.65
CA PRO A 15 -13.02 -22.27 19.18
C PRO A 15 -14.28 -22.16 20.06
N GLU A 16 -14.72 -23.28 20.64
CA GLU A 16 -15.86 -23.37 21.55
C GLU A 16 -15.59 -22.72 22.92
N GLU A 17 -14.32 -22.58 23.30
CA GLU A 17 -13.87 -21.92 24.53
C GLU A 17 -13.69 -20.41 24.35
N TRP A 18 -13.67 -19.92 23.10
CA TRP A 18 -13.52 -18.51 22.83
C TRP A 18 -14.78 -17.75 23.23
N LYS A 19 -14.61 -16.72 24.07
CA LYS A 19 -15.71 -15.78 24.32
C LYS A 19 -15.98 -15.01 23.02
N THR A 20 -17.18 -15.13 22.48
CA THR A 20 -17.59 -14.34 21.31
C THR A 20 -17.56 -12.86 21.66
N ALA A 21 -17.33 -12.00 20.65
CA ALA A 21 -17.37 -10.54 20.84
C ALA A 21 -18.68 -10.06 21.48
N LYS A 22 -19.80 -10.73 21.17
CA LYS A 22 -21.11 -10.47 21.79
C LYS A 22 -21.11 -10.80 23.29
N THR A 23 -20.55 -11.94 23.68
CA THR A 23 -20.42 -12.34 25.09
C THR A 23 -19.55 -11.36 25.86
N ILE A 24 -18.39 -11.00 25.30
CA ILE A 24 -17.46 -10.03 25.90
C ILE A 24 -18.16 -8.68 26.11
N LYS A 25 -18.81 -8.14 25.07
CA LYS A 25 -19.55 -6.88 25.14
C LYS A 25 -20.68 -6.93 26.18
N SER A 26 -21.44 -8.02 26.21
CA SER A 26 -22.55 -8.20 27.16
C SER A 26 -22.06 -8.30 28.61
N PHE A 27 -20.89 -8.91 28.84
CA PHE A 27 -20.29 -9.03 30.16
C PHE A 27 -19.90 -7.67 30.70
N PHE A 28 -19.10 -6.90 29.94
CA PHE A 28 -18.66 -5.57 30.38
C PHE A 28 -19.83 -4.60 30.54
N SER A 29 -20.82 -4.65 29.64
CA SER A 29 -22.03 -3.83 29.78
C SER A 29 -22.79 -4.11 31.09
N ARG A 30 -22.97 -5.39 31.44
CA ARG A 30 -23.63 -5.78 32.70
C ARG A 30 -22.77 -5.42 33.91
N TYR A 31 -21.45 -5.57 33.82
CA TYR A 31 -20.52 -5.24 34.88
C TYR A 31 -20.53 -3.73 35.19
N SER A 32 -20.45 -2.89 34.15
CA SER A 32 -20.56 -1.43 34.29
C SER A 32 -21.91 -0.99 34.86
N ALA A 33 -23.01 -1.61 34.42
CA ALA A 33 -24.33 -1.33 34.97
C ALA A 33 -24.43 -1.72 36.46
N LYS A 34 -23.87 -2.87 36.84
CA LYS A 34 -23.83 -3.33 38.23
C LYS A 34 -23.00 -2.39 39.13
N LEU A 35 -21.85 -1.91 38.65
CA LEU A 35 -21.04 -0.92 39.37
C LEU A 35 -21.83 0.37 39.64
N LYS A 36 -22.52 0.89 38.62
CA LYS A 36 -23.39 2.08 38.75
C LYS A 36 -24.55 1.87 39.74
N GLN A 37 -25.17 0.69 39.72
CA GLN A 37 -26.28 0.36 40.61
C GLN A 37 -25.86 0.15 42.08
N GLN A 38 -24.64 -0.32 42.33
CA GLN A 38 -24.15 -0.53 43.69
C GLN A 38 -23.74 0.76 44.40
N GLY A 39 -23.92 1.92 43.78
CA GLY A 39 -23.49 3.20 44.36
C GLY A 39 -21.99 3.26 44.61
N VAL A 40 -21.23 2.28 44.08
CA VAL A 40 -19.79 2.37 43.92
C VAL A 40 -19.60 3.41 42.83
N SER A 41 -19.65 4.69 43.22
CA SER A 41 -18.80 5.66 42.59
C SER A 41 -17.44 4.99 42.53
N THR A 42 -16.95 4.76 41.31
CA THR A 42 -15.53 4.52 41.05
C THR A 42 -14.76 5.36 42.07
N PRO A 43 -13.79 4.79 42.81
CA PRO A 43 -13.00 5.58 43.73
C PRO A 43 -12.69 6.90 43.05
N LYS A 44 -13.02 8.02 43.70
CA LYS A 44 -12.54 9.36 43.31
C LYS A 44 -11.00 9.47 43.42
N ASP A 45 -10.33 8.32 43.60
CA ASP A 45 -8.91 8.03 43.60
C ASP A 45 -8.46 7.19 42.38
N MET A 46 -9.34 6.98 41.38
CA MET A 46 -8.90 6.96 39.98
C MET A 46 -9.05 8.39 39.50
N GLY A 47 -8.09 9.22 39.90
CA GLY A 47 -7.94 10.56 39.36
C GLY A 47 -7.85 10.48 37.85
N ASP A 48 -8.54 11.41 37.19
CA ASP A 48 -8.03 11.96 35.94
C ASP A 48 -7.67 10.93 34.85
N SER A 49 -8.64 10.13 34.40
CA SER A 49 -8.49 9.37 33.14
C SER A 49 -9.16 10.07 31.95
N GLN A 50 -9.51 11.34 32.08
CA GLN A 50 -9.88 12.18 30.94
C GLN A 50 -8.68 12.61 30.05
N PRO A 51 -7.44 12.81 30.54
CA PRO A 51 -6.35 13.19 29.66
C PRO A 51 -5.87 12.01 28.81
N GLU A 52 -5.81 10.78 29.32
CA GLU A 52 -5.21 9.66 28.58
C GLU A 52 -6.01 9.24 27.33
N VAL A 53 -7.35 9.25 27.39
CA VAL A 53 -8.19 8.96 26.20
C VAL A 53 -8.22 10.12 25.20
N GLU A 54 -8.02 11.35 25.67
CA GLU A 54 -8.00 12.56 24.84
C GLU A 54 -6.61 12.74 24.20
N GLU A 55 -5.54 12.37 24.90
CA GLU A 55 -4.17 12.24 24.39
C GLU A 55 -4.03 11.07 23.41
N GLU A 56 -4.57 9.88 23.68
CA GLU A 56 -4.58 8.76 22.73
C GLU A 56 -5.35 9.13 21.45
N MET A 57 -6.47 9.84 21.57
CA MET A 57 -7.24 10.30 20.40
C MET A 57 -6.53 11.42 19.62
N ALA A 58 -5.73 12.24 20.30
CA ALA A 58 -4.87 13.25 19.67
C ALA A 58 -3.67 12.61 18.95
N ASP A 59 -3.05 11.59 19.53
CA ASP A 59 -1.95 10.82 18.94
C ASP A 59 -2.43 10.04 17.69
N ASP A 60 -3.61 9.41 17.76
CA ASP A 60 -4.25 8.75 16.61
C ASP A 60 -4.54 9.74 15.48
N MET A 61 -4.96 10.96 15.80
CA MET A 61 -5.23 12.02 14.83
C MET A 61 -3.94 12.53 14.18
N GLU A 62 -2.89 12.77 14.98
CA GLU A 62 -1.58 13.18 14.48
C GLU A 62 -0.97 12.11 13.58
N ALA A 63 -1.07 10.83 13.95
CA ALA A 63 -0.62 9.71 13.14
C ALA A 63 -1.36 9.66 11.79
N LEU A 64 -2.68 9.84 11.79
CA LEU A 64 -3.50 9.85 10.58
C LEU A 64 -3.16 11.03 9.66
N GLU A 65 -2.93 12.21 10.22
CA GLU A 65 -2.49 13.39 9.48
C GLU A 65 -1.11 13.16 8.84
N PHE A 66 -0.18 12.57 9.59
CA PHE A 66 1.16 12.24 9.09
C PHE A 66 1.10 11.23 7.94
N GLU A 67 0.34 10.14 8.09
CA GLU A 67 0.15 9.15 7.03
C GLU A 67 -0.46 9.78 5.77
N THR A 68 -1.46 10.64 5.96
CA THR A 68 -2.11 11.36 4.86
C THR A 68 -1.12 12.29 4.15
N ALA A 69 -0.31 13.04 4.90
CA ALA A 69 0.72 13.92 4.34
C ALA A 69 1.77 13.12 3.54
N MET A 70 2.22 11.98 4.08
CA MET A 70 3.17 11.10 3.39
C MET A 70 2.58 10.53 2.10
N GLN A 71 1.32 10.11 2.13
CA GLN A 71 0.64 9.59 0.96
C GLN A 71 0.45 10.67 -0.12
N ASN A 72 0.11 11.90 0.29
CA ASN A 72 -0.01 13.03 -0.61
C ASN A 72 1.33 13.40 -1.24
N LEU A 73 2.41 13.42 -0.46
CA LEU A 73 3.77 13.65 -0.97
C LEU A 73 4.14 12.58 -1.99
N ARG A 74 3.89 11.31 -1.67
CA ARG A 74 4.17 10.20 -2.58
C ARG A 74 3.39 10.34 -3.90
N GLN A 75 2.12 10.72 -3.82
CA GLN A 75 1.29 10.95 -5.01
C GLN A 75 1.79 12.13 -5.84
N ALA A 76 2.18 13.23 -5.19
CA ALA A 76 2.76 14.38 -5.88
C ALA A 76 4.05 14.00 -6.62
N VAL A 77 4.94 13.24 -5.96
CA VAL A 77 6.15 12.70 -6.61
C VAL A 77 5.79 11.79 -7.78
N TYR A 78 4.80 10.91 -7.67
CA TYR A 78 4.37 10.08 -8.80
C TYR A 78 3.78 10.89 -9.95
N ASN A 79 3.08 11.98 -9.67
CA ASN A 79 2.55 12.87 -10.70
C ASN A 79 3.67 13.68 -11.38
N ASP A 80 4.70 14.07 -10.62
CA ASP A 80 5.87 14.82 -11.13
C ASP A 80 6.82 13.93 -11.92
N LEU A 81 6.95 12.66 -11.52
CA LEU A 81 7.57 11.65 -12.35
C LEU A 81 6.73 11.54 -13.61
N LYS A 82 7.25 12.06 -14.73
CA LYS A 82 6.70 11.87 -16.08
C LYS A 82 6.82 10.39 -16.47
N ILE A 83 6.06 9.54 -15.81
CA ILE A 83 5.88 8.15 -16.21
C ILE A 83 5.21 8.23 -17.58
N PRO A 84 5.82 7.68 -18.64
CA PRO A 84 5.19 7.71 -19.95
C PRO A 84 3.83 7.01 -19.85
N GLU A 85 2.76 7.74 -20.14
CA GLU A 85 1.44 7.12 -20.25
C GLU A 85 1.49 6.09 -21.39
N HIS A 86 1.15 4.86 -21.06
CA HIS A 86 0.96 3.84 -22.09
C HIS A 86 -0.33 4.14 -22.87
N PRO A 87 -0.35 3.92 -24.20
CA PRO A 87 0.74 3.37 -25.00
C PRO A 87 1.82 4.40 -25.36
N ILE A 88 3.09 3.96 -25.37
CA ILE A 88 4.20 4.77 -25.88
C ILE A 88 4.08 4.84 -27.40
N GLU A 89 3.65 6.00 -27.89
CA GLU A 89 3.56 6.28 -29.33
C GLU A 89 4.72 7.16 -29.79
N VAL A 90 5.47 6.67 -30.77
CA VAL A 90 6.56 7.44 -31.40
C VAL A 90 6.38 7.37 -32.92
N ASN A 91 6.31 8.53 -33.58
CA ASN A 91 6.16 8.63 -35.04
C ASN A 91 5.03 7.75 -35.60
N GLN A 92 3.86 7.75 -34.95
CA GLN A 92 2.68 6.94 -35.31
C GLN A 92 2.79 5.43 -35.03
N PHE A 93 3.89 4.97 -34.41
CA PHE A 93 4.05 3.59 -33.99
C PHE A 93 3.71 3.43 -32.51
N ASN A 94 2.73 2.58 -32.21
CA ASN A 94 2.49 2.11 -30.85
C ASN A 94 3.55 1.06 -30.48
N ILE A 95 4.58 1.49 -29.75
CA ILE A 95 5.76 0.68 -29.44
C ILE A 95 5.36 -0.53 -28.57
N CYS A 96 4.45 -0.32 -27.62
CA CYS A 96 3.95 -1.38 -26.74
C CYS A 96 3.29 -2.52 -27.53
N LYS A 97 2.43 -2.16 -28.50
CA LYS A 97 1.79 -3.12 -29.40
C LYS A 97 2.81 -3.84 -30.28
N LEU A 98 3.82 -3.14 -30.79
CA LEU A 98 4.87 -3.74 -31.62
C LEU A 98 5.76 -4.72 -30.83
N ILE A 99 6.00 -4.46 -29.55
CA ILE A 99 6.70 -5.39 -28.64
C ILE A 99 5.85 -6.63 -28.43
N GLN A 100 4.57 -6.45 -28.06
CA GLN A 100 3.63 -7.55 -27.80
C GLN A 100 3.46 -8.47 -29.02
N GLU A 101 3.39 -7.89 -30.22
CA GLU A 101 3.25 -8.63 -31.48
C GLU A 101 4.60 -9.15 -32.03
N GLY A 102 5.74 -8.83 -31.39
CA GLY A 102 7.08 -9.22 -31.86
C GLY A 102 7.51 -8.58 -33.18
N LYS A 103 6.86 -7.48 -33.59
CA LYS A 103 7.03 -6.83 -34.90
C LYS A 103 8.08 -5.71 -34.92
N LEU A 104 8.74 -5.40 -33.80
CA LEU A 104 9.81 -4.39 -33.77
C LEU A 104 10.90 -4.58 -34.84
N LYS A 105 11.23 -5.83 -35.20
CA LYS A 105 12.26 -6.15 -36.21
C LYS A 105 11.87 -5.75 -37.64
N THR A 106 10.57 -5.55 -37.90
CA THR A 106 10.07 -5.20 -39.24
C THR A 106 10.28 -3.71 -39.56
N LEU A 107 10.38 -2.85 -38.53
CA LEU A 107 10.65 -1.43 -38.69
C LEU A 107 11.99 -1.16 -39.37
N LYS A 108 12.11 -0.02 -40.07
CA LYS A 108 13.38 0.39 -40.68
C LYS A 108 14.37 0.78 -39.59
N LEU A 109 15.67 0.65 -39.90
CA LEU A 109 16.73 0.98 -38.95
C LEU A 109 16.66 2.46 -38.50
N GLN A 110 16.29 3.36 -39.41
CA GLN A 110 16.12 4.79 -39.11
C GLN A 110 14.98 5.02 -38.11
N ASP A 111 13.84 4.33 -38.26
CA ASP A 111 12.71 4.45 -37.35
C ASP A 111 13.09 3.94 -35.95
N LEU A 112 13.78 2.80 -35.86
CA LEU A 112 14.27 2.25 -34.60
C LEU A 112 15.24 3.20 -33.88
N LYS A 113 16.13 3.86 -34.63
CA LYS A 113 17.02 4.89 -34.08
C LYS A 113 16.22 6.07 -33.51
N ALA A 114 15.28 6.59 -34.29
CA ALA A 114 14.43 7.71 -33.88
C ALA A 114 13.62 7.35 -32.62
N ILE A 115 13.10 6.12 -32.54
CA ILE A 115 12.37 5.62 -31.37
C ILE A 115 13.27 5.59 -30.13
N CYS A 116 14.45 4.95 -30.21
CA CYS A 116 15.37 4.90 -29.07
C CYS A 116 15.80 6.29 -28.61
N THR A 117 16.08 7.22 -29.55
CA THR A 117 16.43 8.60 -29.22
C THR A 117 15.28 9.36 -28.56
N THR A 118 14.05 9.19 -29.04
CA THR A 118 12.87 9.88 -28.50
C THR A 118 12.54 9.41 -27.07
N ILE A 119 12.71 8.11 -26.80
CA ILE A 119 12.49 7.53 -25.47
C ILE A 119 13.69 7.79 -24.54
N GLY A 120 14.85 8.18 -25.08
CA GLY A 120 16.06 8.42 -24.30
C GLY A 120 16.79 7.14 -23.88
N LEU A 121 16.67 6.06 -24.67
CA LEU A 121 17.33 4.79 -24.40
C LEU A 121 18.77 4.79 -24.92
N THR A 122 19.70 4.33 -24.08
CA THR A 122 21.09 4.12 -24.47
C THR A 122 21.21 2.86 -25.33
N THR A 123 21.62 3.03 -26.59
CA THR A 123 21.83 1.89 -27.50
C THR A 123 23.29 1.48 -27.51
N GLU A 124 23.58 0.27 -27.02
CA GLU A 124 24.94 -0.27 -27.03
C GLU A 124 25.21 -1.15 -28.27
N GLY A 125 26.42 -1.05 -28.83
CA GLY A 125 26.87 -1.87 -29.95
C GLY A 125 26.80 -1.22 -31.34
N SER A 126 26.64 -2.05 -32.37
CA SER A 126 26.80 -1.63 -33.77
C SER A 126 25.63 -0.80 -34.28
N GLN A 127 25.91 0.46 -34.63
CA GLN A 127 24.96 1.42 -35.19
C GLN A 127 24.36 1.04 -36.57
N ALA A 128 24.91 0.00 -37.21
CA ALA A 128 24.43 -0.54 -38.49
C ALA A 128 23.46 -1.73 -38.32
N ARG A 129 23.40 -2.34 -37.12
CA ARG A 129 22.59 -3.55 -36.89
C ARG A 129 21.31 -3.18 -36.16
N LYS A 130 20.16 -3.64 -36.68
CA LYS A 130 18.85 -3.48 -36.01
C LYS A 130 18.83 -4.05 -34.59
N LYS A 131 19.59 -5.12 -34.33
CA LYS A 131 19.65 -5.76 -33.01
C LYS A 131 20.01 -4.77 -31.89
N SER A 132 20.94 -3.84 -32.13
CA SER A 132 21.36 -2.83 -31.13
C SER A 132 20.26 -1.83 -30.75
N PHE A 133 19.20 -1.72 -31.55
CA PHE A 133 18.06 -0.85 -31.27
C PHE A 133 16.82 -1.62 -30.82
N VAL A 134 16.73 -2.91 -31.17
CA VAL A 134 15.60 -3.76 -30.76
C VAL A 134 15.79 -4.31 -29.35
N GLU A 135 17.01 -4.68 -28.94
CA GLU A 135 17.24 -5.23 -27.58
C GLU A 135 16.90 -4.23 -26.46
N PRO A 136 17.23 -2.93 -26.54
CA PRO A 136 16.85 -1.95 -25.51
C PRO A 136 15.34 -1.67 -25.42
N LEU A 137 14.56 -2.08 -26.42
CA LEU A 137 13.10 -1.87 -26.49
C LEU A 137 12.29 -3.09 -26.04
N LYS A 138 12.94 -4.23 -25.73
CA LYS A 138 12.28 -5.39 -25.14
C LYS A 138 12.24 -5.29 -23.63
#